data_AF-A0A2J8TQN9-F1
#
_entry.id   AF-A0A2J8TQN9-F1
#
_cell.length_a   1.000
_cell.length_b   1.000
_cell.length_c   1.000
_cell.angle_alpha   90.00
_cell.angle_beta   90.00
_cell.angle_gamma   90.00
#
_symmetry.space_group_name_H-M   'P 1'
#
loop_
_entity.id
_entity.type
_entity.pdbx_description
1 polymer ?
#
loop_
_entity_poly.entity_id
_entity_poly.type
_entity_poly.pdbx_seq_one_letter_code
_entity_poly.pdbx_strand_id
1 'polypeptide(L)'
;MSTTGQVIRCKAAILWKPGAPFSIEEVEVAPPKAKEVRIKVVATGLCGTEMKVLGSKHLDLLYPTILGHEGAGIVESIGEGVSTVKPVIKEISVAKIDAVAPLEKVCLISCGFSTGFGAAINTAKVTPGSTCAVFGLGGVGLSVVMGCKAAGATRIIGVDVNKEKFKKAQELGATECLNPQDLKKPIQEVLFDMTDAGIDFCFEAIGNLDVLAAALASCNESYGVCVVVGLLPASVQLKISGQLFFSGRSLKGSVFG
;
A
#
# COMPACT_ATOMS: atom_id res chain seq x y z
N MET A 1 8.69 2.44 -37.97
CA MET A 1 7.82 3.59 -38.32
C MET A 1 7.52 4.36 -37.05
N SER A 2 7.23 5.67 -37.12
CA SER A 2 6.87 6.45 -35.93
C SER A 2 5.38 6.29 -35.61
N THR A 3 5.05 6.17 -34.32
CA THR A 3 3.67 6.08 -33.79
C THR A 3 3.19 7.40 -33.17
N THR A 4 4.05 8.43 -33.10
CA THR A 4 3.71 9.77 -32.62
C THR A 4 2.54 10.36 -33.41
N GLY A 5 1.51 10.83 -32.70
CA GLY A 5 0.30 11.41 -33.30
C GLY A 5 -0.66 10.40 -33.95
N GLN A 6 -0.31 9.10 -33.97
CA GLN A 6 -1.15 8.03 -34.50
C GLN A 6 -1.85 7.25 -33.38
N VAL A 7 -2.96 6.59 -33.69
CA VAL A 7 -3.56 5.56 -32.83
C VAL A 7 -2.64 4.34 -32.79
N ILE A 8 -2.45 3.75 -31.60
CA ILE A 8 -1.74 2.48 -31.42
C ILE A 8 -2.75 1.37 -31.15
N ARG A 9 -2.59 0.22 -31.81
CA ARG A 9 -3.24 -1.03 -31.41
C ARG A 9 -2.31 -1.86 -30.53
N CYS A 10 -2.80 -2.31 -29.39
CA CYS A 10 -2.05 -3.13 -28.45
C CYS A 10 -2.97 -4.02 -27.61
N LYS A 11 -2.42 -5.03 -26.93
CA LYS A 11 -3.20 -5.87 -26.01
C LYS A 11 -3.41 -5.18 -24.66
N ALA A 12 -4.60 -5.30 -24.10
CA ALA A 12 -4.94 -4.89 -22.74
C ALA A 12 -5.78 -5.95 -22.01
N ALA A 13 -5.79 -5.89 -20.68
CA ALA A 13 -6.67 -6.69 -19.83
C ALA A 13 -7.92 -5.89 -19.47
N ILE A 14 -9.04 -6.20 -20.11
CA ILE A 14 -10.32 -5.50 -19.92
C ILE A 14 -11.15 -6.22 -18.86
N LEU A 15 -11.62 -5.47 -17.86
CA LEU A 15 -12.65 -5.89 -16.93
C LEU A 15 -14.00 -5.33 -17.42
N TRP A 16 -14.81 -6.20 -18.04
CA TRP A 16 -16.07 -5.81 -18.68
C TRP A 16 -17.20 -5.47 -17.70
N LYS A 17 -17.19 -6.05 -16.49
CA LYS A 17 -18.17 -5.83 -15.41
C LYS A 17 -17.60 -6.33 -14.07
N PRO A 18 -18.13 -5.88 -12.91
CA PRO A 18 -17.73 -6.42 -11.60
C PRO A 18 -17.81 -7.94 -11.54
N GLY A 19 -16.81 -8.58 -10.93
CA GLY A 19 -16.75 -10.03 -10.73
C GLY A 19 -16.55 -10.88 -12.00
N ALA A 20 -16.35 -10.28 -13.18
CA ALA A 20 -15.95 -11.02 -14.38
C ALA A 20 -14.43 -11.33 -14.35
N PRO A 21 -13.97 -12.40 -15.03
CA PRO A 21 -12.56 -12.54 -15.35
C PRO A 21 -12.12 -11.44 -16.32
N PHE A 22 -10.83 -11.09 -16.30
CA PHE A 22 -10.24 -10.22 -17.32
C PHE A 22 -10.28 -10.89 -18.70
N SER A 23 -10.61 -10.11 -19.72
CA SER A 23 -10.48 -10.49 -21.12
C SER A 23 -9.22 -9.86 -21.72
N ILE A 24 -8.43 -10.63 -22.47
CA ILE A 24 -7.20 -10.14 -23.12
C ILE A 24 -7.50 -9.81 -24.58
N GLU A 25 -7.69 -8.53 -24.87
CA GLU A 25 -8.21 -8.03 -26.15
C GLU A 25 -7.27 -7.00 -26.78
N GLU A 26 -7.39 -6.79 -28.09
CA GLU A 26 -6.74 -5.69 -28.79
C GLU A 26 -7.56 -4.40 -28.62
N VAL A 27 -6.92 -3.33 -28.17
CA VAL A 27 -7.53 -2.01 -27.93
C VAL A 27 -6.82 -0.93 -28.72
N GLU A 28 -7.57 0.12 -29.07
CA GLU A 28 -7.04 1.32 -29.72
C GLU A 28 -6.73 2.41 -28.69
N VAL A 29 -5.45 2.73 -28.55
CA VAL A 29 -4.94 3.79 -27.68
C VAL A 29 -4.69 5.04 -28.51
N ALA A 30 -5.51 6.07 -28.28
CA ALA A 30 -5.41 7.36 -28.95
C ALA A 30 -4.01 8.02 -28.76
N PRO A 31 -3.61 8.95 -29.65
CA PRO A 31 -2.49 9.83 -29.38
C PRO A 31 -2.80 10.78 -28.21
N PRO A 32 -1.77 11.29 -27.51
CA PRO A 32 -1.95 12.19 -26.38
C PRO A 32 -2.48 13.58 -26.79
N LYS A 33 -3.41 14.13 -26.01
CA LYS A 33 -3.82 15.55 -26.09
C LYS A 33 -2.90 16.46 -25.26
N ALA A 34 -3.16 17.77 -25.25
CA ALA A 34 -2.41 18.72 -24.42
C ALA A 34 -2.40 18.31 -22.93
N LYS A 35 -1.22 18.33 -22.29
CA LYS A 35 -0.92 17.84 -20.93
C LYS A 35 -1.20 16.35 -20.68
N GLU A 36 -1.63 15.62 -21.72
CA GLU A 36 -1.65 14.16 -21.79
C GLU A 36 -0.40 13.65 -22.53
N VAL A 37 -0.25 12.34 -22.49
CA VAL A 37 1.00 11.66 -22.76
C VAL A 37 0.71 10.13 -22.90
N ARG A 38 1.56 9.29 -23.51
CA ARG A 38 1.40 7.79 -23.66
C ARG A 38 2.66 6.92 -23.32
N ILE A 39 2.59 5.97 -22.36
CA ILE A 39 3.73 5.07 -21.91
C ILE A 39 3.56 3.77 -22.71
N LYS A 40 4.66 3.21 -23.21
CA LYS A 40 4.77 1.76 -23.47
C LYS A 40 5.09 1.04 -22.15
N VAL A 41 4.07 0.45 -21.51
CA VAL A 41 4.25 -0.20 -20.19
C VAL A 41 5.18 -1.40 -20.35
N VAL A 42 6.13 -1.57 -19.43
CA VAL A 42 7.11 -2.66 -19.46
C VAL A 42 6.81 -3.69 -18.36
N ALA A 43 6.38 -3.23 -17.19
CA ALA A 43 5.93 -4.09 -16.10
C ALA A 43 4.80 -3.43 -15.30
N THR A 44 3.93 -4.25 -14.73
CA THR A 44 2.94 -3.83 -13.73
C THR A 44 2.88 -4.84 -12.60
N GLY A 45 2.77 -4.37 -11.36
CA GLY A 45 2.32 -5.16 -10.23
C GLY A 45 0.80 -5.41 -10.28
N LEU A 46 0.33 -6.25 -9.35
CA LEU A 46 -1.09 -6.49 -9.07
C LEU A 46 -1.27 -6.39 -7.56
N CYS A 47 -2.06 -5.42 -7.09
CA CYS A 47 -2.17 -5.11 -5.68
C CYS A 47 -3.41 -5.78 -5.03
N GLY A 48 -3.49 -5.67 -3.71
CA GLY A 48 -4.74 -5.95 -2.98
C GLY A 48 -5.91 -5.05 -3.44
N THR A 49 -5.62 -3.87 -4.02
CA THR A 49 -6.62 -2.96 -4.59
C THR A 49 -7.34 -3.58 -5.79
N GLU A 50 -6.63 -4.11 -6.79
CA GLU A 50 -7.23 -4.85 -7.91
C GLU A 50 -8.06 -6.04 -7.41
N MET A 51 -7.57 -6.78 -6.42
CA MET A 51 -8.31 -7.92 -5.86
C MET A 51 -9.59 -7.49 -5.12
N LYS A 52 -9.58 -6.34 -4.42
CA LYS A 52 -10.78 -5.75 -3.80
C LYS A 52 -11.82 -5.32 -4.86
N VAL A 53 -11.38 -4.78 -6.00
CA VAL A 53 -12.24 -4.45 -7.17
C VAL A 53 -12.88 -5.69 -7.79
N LEU A 54 -12.10 -6.77 -7.98
CA LEU A 54 -12.62 -8.02 -8.55
C LEU A 54 -13.62 -8.70 -7.61
N GLY A 55 -13.36 -8.68 -6.29
CA GLY A 55 -14.19 -9.35 -5.30
C GLY A 55 -15.45 -8.59 -4.87
N SER A 56 -15.50 -7.24 -5.00
CA SER A 56 -16.59 -6.45 -4.41
C SER A 56 -16.72 -5.03 -4.97
N LYS A 57 -17.90 -4.42 -4.78
CA LYS A 57 -18.20 -3.01 -5.13
C LYS A 57 -17.56 -2.01 -4.14
N HIS A 58 -16.25 -2.10 -3.90
CA HIS A 58 -15.53 -1.18 -2.99
C HIS A 58 -14.98 0.08 -3.66
N LEU A 59 -15.05 0.17 -5.00
CA LEU A 59 -14.75 1.39 -5.76
C LEU A 59 -15.82 1.58 -6.85
N ASP A 60 -16.34 2.80 -6.97
CA ASP A 60 -17.31 3.19 -8.00
C ASP A 60 -16.61 3.40 -9.35
N LEU A 61 -16.15 2.30 -9.93
CA LEU A 61 -15.55 2.27 -11.26
C LEU A 61 -16.63 2.29 -12.34
N LEU A 62 -16.35 3.01 -13.42
CA LEU A 62 -17.07 2.85 -14.68
C LEU A 62 -16.59 1.57 -15.39
N TYR A 63 -17.48 0.92 -16.13
CA TYR A 63 -17.20 -0.32 -16.86
C TYR A 63 -17.65 -0.18 -18.32
N PRO A 64 -16.94 -0.79 -19.31
CA PRO A 64 -15.70 -1.56 -19.16
C PRO A 64 -14.50 -0.69 -18.74
N THR A 65 -13.49 -1.32 -18.14
CA THR A 65 -12.29 -0.62 -17.67
C THR A 65 -11.02 -1.47 -17.83
N ILE A 66 -9.86 -0.81 -17.89
CA ILE A 66 -8.53 -1.43 -17.83
C ILE A 66 -7.95 -1.07 -16.46
N LEU A 67 -7.61 -2.07 -15.65
CA LEU A 67 -7.05 -1.88 -14.31
C LEU A 67 -5.52 -1.87 -14.32
N GLY A 68 -4.93 -1.55 -13.16
CA GLY A 68 -3.49 -1.49 -12.93
C GLY A 68 -3.02 -0.09 -12.51
N HIS A 69 -2.36 0.00 -11.36
CA HIS A 69 -1.75 1.25 -10.85
C HIS A 69 -0.29 1.09 -10.37
N GLU A 70 0.23 -0.13 -10.34
CA GLU A 70 1.62 -0.45 -9.94
C GLU A 70 2.55 -0.53 -11.16
N GLY A 71 2.58 0.51 -12.01
CA GLY A 71 3.17 0.45 -13.35
C GLY A 71 4.54 1.12 -13.52
N ALA A 72 5.42 0.49 -14.29
CA ALA A 72 6.63 1.11 -14.83
C ALA A 72 6.79 0.85 -16.34
N GLY A 73 7.34 1.79 -17.08
CA GLY A 73 7.46 1.66 -18.53
C GLY A 73 8.26 2.74 -19.22
N ILE A 74 8.35 2.61 -20.54
CA ILE A 74 9.19 3.45 -21.40
C ILE A 74 8.35 4.47 -22.16
N VAL A 75 9.00 5.59 -22.38
CA VAL A 75 8.54 6.74 -23.15
C VAL A 75 8.10 6.39 -24.58
N GLU A 76 6.87 6.76 -24.99
CA GLU A 76 6.44 6.74 -26.40
C GLU A 76 6.24 8.16 -26.97
N SER A 77 5.06 8.79 -26.83
CA SER A 77 4.82 10.17 -27.34
C SER A 77 4.14 11.10 -26.32
N ILE A 78 4.51 12.39 -26.35
CA ILE A 78 3.90 13.47 -25.53
C ILE A 78 2.88 14.27 -26.35
N GLY A 79 1.90 14.85 -25.67
CA GLY A 79 1.07 15.93 -26.20
C GLY A 79 1.63 17.32 -25.86
N GLU A 80 0.91 18.36 -26.28
CA GLU A 80 1.30 19.76 -26.14
C GLU A 80 1.43 20.21 -24.66
N GLY A 81 2.39 21.10 -24.38
CA GLY A 81 2.56 21.73 -23.07
C GLY A 81 3.23 20.87 -21.99
N VAL A 82 3.51 19.60 -22.27
CA VAL A 82 4.29 18.71 -21.39
C VAL A 82 5.77 19.08 -21.46
N SER A 83 6.42 19.22 -20.31
CA SER A 83 7.79 19.77 -20.23
C SER A 83 8.75 18.98 -19.33
N THR A 84 8.24 18.35 -18.28
CA THR A 84 9.05 17.68 -17.24
C THR A 84 9.32 16.22 -17.55
N VAL A 85 8.39 15.58 -18.25
CA VAL A 85 8.34 14.13 -18.43
C VAL A 85 8.05 13.74 -19.87
N LYS A 86 8.20 12.45 -20.10
CA LYS A 86 7.62 11.71 -21.20
C LYS A 86 6.98 10.45 -20.53
N PRO A 87 6.08 9.71 -21.18
CA PRO A 87 4.67 10.09 -21.21
C PRO A 87 3.69 8.97 -20.71
N VAL A 88 2.52 9.16 -20.04
CA VAL A 88 1.27 8.26 -20.12
C VAL A 88 -0.08 8.77 -19.62
N ILE A 89 -0.07 9.60 -18.61
CA ILE A 89 -1.22 9.96 -17.78
C ILE A 89 -1.46 11.47 -17.88
N LYS A 90 -1.93 12.15 -16.84
CA LYS A 90 -1.66 13.59 -16.74
C LYS A 90 -0.20 13.78 -16.36
N GLU A 91 0.47 14.83 -16.84
CA GLU A 91 1.88 15.11 -16.49
C GLU A 91 2.14 15.06 -14.97
N ILE A 92 1.22 15.61 -14.17
CA ILE A 92 1.24 15.61 -12.69
C ILE A 92 1.21 14.22 -12.02
N SER A 93 1.01 13.14 -12.78
CA SER A 93 0.96 11.77 -12.28
C SER A 93 2.18 10.93 -12.71
N VAL A 94 3.14 11.51 -13.45
CA VAL A 94 4.36 10.81 -13.90
C VAL A 94 5.55 11.16 -13.01
N ALA A 95 6.16 10.16 -12.39
CA ALA A 95 7.51 10.29 -11.82
C ALA A 95 8.55 9.91 -12.87
N LYS A 96 9.47 10.82 -13.20
CA LYS A 96 10.67 10.49 -13.98
C LYS A 96 11.70 9.81 -13.08
N ILE A 97 12.09 8.59 -13.44
CA ILE A 97 13.09 7.78 -12.72
C ILE A 97 14.42 7.71 -13.48
N ASP A 98 15.41 7.03 -12.89
CA ASP A 98 16.68 6.70 -13.54
C ASP A 98 16.45 5.79 -14.77
N ALA A 99 17.17 6.06 -15.86
CA ALA A 99 17.11 5.30 -17.11
C ALA A 99 17.73 3.90 -17.01
N VAL A 100 18.59 3.63 -16.00
CA VAL A 100 19.13 2.27 -15.74
C VAL A 100 18.32 1.47 -14.72
N ALA A 101 17.20 2.01 -14.22
CA ALA A 101 16.39 1.34 -13.22
C ALA A 101 15.69 0.08 -13.78
N PRO A 102 15.76 -1.09 -13.10
CA PRO A 102 15.06 -2.30 -13.52
C PRO A 102 13.55 -2.14 -13.38
N LEU A 103 12.87 -1.87 -14.50
CA LEU A 103 11.43 -1.55 -14.58
C LEU A 103 10.55 -2.67 -14.01
N GLU A 104 10.99 -3.92 -14.08
CA GLU A 104 10.33 -5.10 -13.51
C GLU A 104 10.40 -5.17 -11.97
N LYS A 105 11.16 -4.26 -11.33
CA LYS A 105 11.24 -4.14 -9.86
C LYS A 105 10.69 -2.81 -9.36
N VAL A 106 11.02 -1.70 -10.05
CA VAL A 106 10.62 -0.36 -9.60
C VAL A 106 9.15 -0.03 -9.83
N CYS A 107 8.41 -0.84 -10.59
CA CYS A 107 6.95 -0.77 -10.69
C CYS A 107 6.24 -0.82 -9.32
N LEU A 108 6.78 -1.57 -8.35
CA LEU A 108 6.22 -1.68 -6.99
C LEU A 108 6.37 -0.39 -6.15
N ILE A 109 7.24 0.54 -6.59
CA ILE A 109 7.44 1.84 -5.93
C ILE A 109 6.23 2.76 -6.15
N SER A 110 5.42 2.58 -7.21
CA SER A 110 4.26 3.44 -7.47
C SER A 110 3.02 3.12 -6.62
N CYS A 111 3.06 2.11 -5.74
CA CYS A 111 2.05 1.92 -4.70
C CYS A 111 2.60 1.24 -3.43
N GLY A 112 2.59 -0.11 -3.37
CA GLY A 112 2.68 -0.84 -2.10
C GLY A 112 3.97 -0.61 -1.31
N PHE A 113 5.11 -0.47 -1.98
CA PHE A 113 6.39 -0.24 -1.32
C PHE A 113 6.44 1.14 -0.64
N SER A 114 6.24 2.22 -1.42
CA SER A 114 6.31 3.59 -0.92
C SER A 114 5.24 3.88 0.14
N THR A 115 4.05 3.31 -0.03
CA THR A 115 2.95 3.45 0.95
C THR A 115 3.35 2.85 2.30
N GLY A 116 3.86 1.62 2.35
CA GLY A 116 4.27 1.00 3.60
C GLY A 116 5.52 1.63 4.21
N PHE A 117 6.56 1.86 3.40
CA PHE A 117 7.83 2.44 3.86
C PHE A 117 7.64 3.90 4.35
N GLY A 118 6.91 4.71 3.57
CA GLY A 118 6.59 6.09 3.92
C GLY A 118 5.65 6.21 5.11
N ALA A 119 4.71 5.27 5.32
CA ALA A 119 3.88 5.28 6.53
C ALA A 119 4.73 5.26 7.82
N ALA A 120 5.83 4.49 7.83
CA ALA A 120 6.79 4.47 8.94
C ALA A 120 7.66 5.75 9.00
N ILE A 121 8.28 6.16 7.89
CA ILE A 121 9.26 7.26 7.87
C ILE A 121 8.59 8.65 7.95
N ASN A 122 7.51 8.88 7.22
CA ASN A 122 6.90 10.21 7.03
C ASN A 122 5.72 10.46 7.98
N THR A 123 4.75 9.53 8.04
CA THR A 123 3.48 9.71 8.79
C THR A 123 3.61 9.37 10.28
N ALA A 124 4.16 8.18 10.59
CA ALA A 124 4.46 7.79 11.96
C ALA A 124 5.64 8.60 12.50
N LYS A 125 6.71 8.73 11.69
CA LYS A 125 8.04 9.22 12.09
C LYS A 125 8.64 8.35 13.19
N VAL A 126 8.70 7.04 12.89
CA VAL A 126 9.29 6.01 13.78
C VAL A 126 10.66 6.48 14.25
N THR A 127 10.91 6.37 15.56
CA THR A 127 12.14 6.84 16.20
C THR A 127 13.14 5.70 16.41
N PRO A 128 14.46 5.96 16.35
CA PRO A 128 15.46 5.01 16.79
C PRO A 128 15.20 4.55 18.22
N GLY A 129 15.35 3.25 18.49
CA GLY A 129 15.06 2.68 19.81
C GLY A 129 13.66 2.09 19.95
N SER A 130 12.66 2.57 19.19
CA SER A 130 11.24 2.25 19.40
C SER A 130 10.83 0.79 19.12
N THR A 131 9.69 0.41 19.69
CA THR A 131 8.94 -0.83 19.41
C THR A 131 7.79 -0.55 18.44
N CYS A 132 7.73 -1.31 17.35
CA CYS A 132 6.67 -1.23 16.33
C CYS A 132 5.86 -2.53 16.26
N ALA A 133 4.56 -2.44 15.95
CA ALA A 133 3.72 -3.59 15.61
C ALA A 133 3.04 -3.39 14.25
N VAL A 134 3.09 -4.40 13.38
CA VAL A 134 2.59 -4.35 12.01
C VAL A 134 1.55 -5.43 11.78
N PHE A 135 0.28 -5.02 11.66
CA PHE A 135 -0.86 -5.89 11.49
C PHE A 135 -1.16 -6.08 9.99
N GLY A 136 -0.92 -7.29 9.50
CA GLY A 136 -1.01 -7.67 8.09
C GLY A 136 0.36 -7.68 7.41
N LEU A 137 0.90 -8.87 7.12
CA LEU A 137 2.22 -9.08 6.52
C LEU A 137 2.12 -9.33 5.00
N GLY A 138 1.29 -8.53 4.32
CA GLY A 138 1.26 -8.41 2.86
C GLY A 138 2.33 -7.43 2.35
N GLY A 139 2.38 -7.16 1.04
CA GLY A 139 3.41 -6.29 0.42
C GLY A 139 3.55 -4.90 1.06
N VAL A 140 2.43 -4.28 1.46
CA VAL A 140 2.41 -3.01 2.20
C VAL A 140 3.03 -3.17 3.60
N GLY A 141 2.55 -4.12 4.41
CA GLY A 141 3.06 -4.33 5.77
C GLY A 141 4.50 -4.82 5.83
N LEU A 142 4.95 -5.64 4.88
CA LEU A 142 6.37 -5.98 4.72
C LEU A 142 7.22 -4.73 4.40
N SER A 143 6.65 -3.74 3.71
CA SER A 143 7.30 -2.46 3.44
C SER A 143 7.27 -1.51 4.65
N VAL A 144 6.24 -1.59 5.50
CA VAL A 144 6.25 -0.97 6.85
C VAL A 144 7.38 -1.57 7.70
N VAL A 145 7.53 -2.90 7.74
CA VAL A 145 8.62 -3.59 8.45
C VAL A 145 9.99 -3.10 7.98
N MET A 146 10.19 -2.95 6.66
CA MET A 146 11.43 -2.36 6.12
C MET A 146 11.62 -0.89 6.54
N GLY A 147 10.55 -0.09 6.56
CA GLY A 147 10.57 1.30 7.02
C GLY A 147 10.91 1.45 8.50
N CYS A 148 10.27 0.69 9.39
CA CYS A 148 10.57 0.68 10.83
C CYS A 148 12.03 0.28 11.11
N LYS A 149 12.56 -0.70 10.38
CA LYS A 149 13.97 -1.10 10.48
C LYS A 149 14.93 -0.03 9.96
N ALA A 150 14.58 0.63 8.85
CA ALA A 150 15.36 1.76 8.33
C ALA A 150 15.36 2.98 9.27
N ALA A 151 14.28 3.17 10.05
CA ALA A 151 14.18 4.17 11.11
C ALA A 151 14.92 3.81 12.41
N GLY A 152 15.45 2.59 12.54
CA GLY A 152 16.16 2.13 13.74
C GLY A 152 15.26 1.68 14.90
N ALA A 153 14.02 1.27 14.63
CA ALA A 153 13.21 0.55 15.62
C ALA A 153 13.94 -0.73 16.08
N THR A 154 13.98 -0.98 17.38
CA THR A 154 14.74 -2.11 17.97
C THR A 154 13.95 -3.41 18.00
N ARG A 155 12.61 -3.31 18.06
CA ARG A 155 11.69 -4.43 18.14
C ARG A 155 10.55 -4.20 17.16
N ILE A 156 10.31 -5.16 16.26
CA ILE A 156 9.34 -5.04 15.17
C ILE A 156 8.51 -6.32 15.15
N ILE A 157 7.28 -6.23 15.65
CA ILE A 157 6.38 -7.35 15.87
C ILE A 157 5.42 -7.48 14.69
N GLY A 158 5.59 -8.52 13.88
CA GLY A 158 4.66 -8.83 12.80
C GLY A 158 3.44 -9.58 13.30
N VAL A 159 2.24 -9.20 12.85
CA VAL A 159 0.98 -9.89 13.22
C VAL A 159 0.23 -10.29 11.96
N ASP A 160 0.04 -11.59 11.74
CA ASP A 160 -0.76 -12.12 10.62
C ASP A 160 -1.32 -13.51 10.92
N VAL A 161 -2.47 -13.84 10.34
CA VAL A 161 -3.11 -15.16 10.49
C VAL A 161 -2.46 -16.25 9.64
N ASN A 162 -1.69 -15.90 8.60
CA ASN A 162 -0.88 -16.88 7.86
C ASN A 162 0.60 -16.84 8.31
N LYS A 163 1.02 -17.91 9.00
CA LYS A 163 2.38 -18.11 9.53
C LYS A 163 3.44 -18.25 8.42
N GLU A 164 3.08 -18.63 7.20
CA GLU A 164 4.01 -18.75 6.07
C GLU A 164 4.72 -17.41 5.76
N LYS A 165 4.04 -16.29 6.04
CA LYS A 165 4.57 -14.93 5.85
C LYS A 165 5.68 -14.59 6.86
N PHE A 166 5.72 -15.24 8.02
CA PHE A 166 6.58 -14.85 9.16
C PHE A 166 8.06 -14.91 8.79
N LYS A 167 8.49 -15.99 8.10
CA LYS A 167 9.86 -16.10 7.60
C LYS A 167 10.25 -14.88 6.75
N LYS A 168 9.36 -14.43 5.86
CA LYS A 168 9.65 -13.29 4.98
C LYS A 168 9.63 -11.96 5.72
N ALA A 169 8.76 -11.81 6.71
CA ALA A 169 8.78 -10.65 7.60
C ALA A 169 10.10 -10.58 8.39
N GLN A 170 10.59 -11.70 8.91
CA GLN A 170 11.86 -11.78 9.64
C GLN A 170 13.08 -11.51 8.75
N GLU A 171 13.13 -12.07 7.52
CA GLU A 171 14.15 -11.75 6.52
C GLU A 171 14.25 -10.23 6.24
N LEU A 172 13.10 -9.53 6.22
CA LEU A 172 13.05 -8.10 5.92
C LEU A 172 13.31 -7.23 7.15
N GLY A 173 12.82 -7.60 8.34
CA GLY A 173 13.16 -6.87 9.57
C GLY A 173 12.34 -7.16 10.83
N ALA A 174 11.30 -8.00 10.79
CA ALA A 174 10.54 -8.33 11.98
C ALA A 174 11.39 -9.13 12.97
N THR A 175 11.46 -8.68 14.23
CA THR A 175 12.16 -9.40 15.30
C THR A 175 11.32 -10.55 15.82
N GLU A 176 10.00 -10.38 15.83
CA GLU A 176 9.01 -11.30 16.38
C GLU A 176 7.83 -11.42 15.40
N CYS A 177 7.12 -12.55 15.42
CA CYS A 177 5.89 -12.72 14.65
C CYS A 177 4.84 -13.49 15.47
N LEU A 178 3.59 -13.01 15.46
CA LEU A 178 2.47 -13.55 16.22
C LEU A 178 1.31 -13.90 15.28
N ASN A 179 0.69 -15.06 15.47
CA ASN A 179 -0.61 -15.37 14.89
C ASN A 179 -1.69 -15.22 15.97
N PRO A 180 -2.66 -14.29 15.83
CA PRO A 180 -3.77 -14.14 16.78
C PRO A 180 -4.56 -15.43 17.06
N GLN A 181 -4.57 -16.39 16.13
CA GLN A 181 -5.26 -17.69 16.28
C GLN A 181 -4.57 -18.66 17.26
N ASP A 182 -3.29 -18.43 17.60
CA ASP A 182 -2.57 -19.22 18.61
C ASP A 182 -2.80 -18.72 20.05
N LEU A 183 -3.43 -17.54 20.20
CA LEU A 183 -3.45 -16.79 21.46
C LEU A 183 -4.72 -17.09 22.27
N LYS A 184 -4.55 -17.18 23.60
CA LYS A 184 -5.67 -17.35 24.56
C LYS A 184 -6.29 -16.02 25.01
N LYS A 185 -5.59 -14.91 24.77
CA LYS A 185 -6.01 -13.52 25.02
C LYS A 185 -6.15 -12.78 23.68
N PRO A 186 -6.93 -11.69 23.60
CA PRO A 186 -6.87 -10.73 22.51
C PRO A 186 -5.44 -10.24 22.23
N ILE A 187 -5.11 -10.02 20.95
CA ILE A 187 -3.74 -9.66 20.52
C ILE A 187 -3.21 -8.40 21.22
N GLN A 188 -4.06 -7.40 21.49
CA GLN A 188 -3.67 -6.17 22.17
C GLN A 188 -3.25 -6.39 23.63
N GLU A 189 -3.86 -7.35 24.33
CA GLU A 189 -3.44 -7.70 25.69
C GLU A 189 -2.10 -8.43 25.68
N VAL A 190 -1.88 -9.33 24.70
CA VAL A 190 -0.60 -10.04 24.53
C VAL A 190 0.52 -9.07 24.17
N LEU A 191 0.25 -8.06 23.34
CA LEU A 191 1.24 -7.03 23.01
C LEU A 191 1.58 -6.15 24.22
N PHE A 192 0.63 -5.87 25.12
CA PHE A 192 0.92 -5.25 26.43
C PHE A 192 1.76 -6.18 27.32
N ASP A 193 1.31 -7.42 27.55
CA ASP A 193 2.04 -8.43 28.34
C ASP A 193 3.49 -8.65 27.84
N MET A 194 3.74 -8.48 26.54
CA MET A 194 5.06 -8.64 25.92
C MET A 194 5.97 -7.42 26.02
N THR A 195 5.46 -6.25 26.39
CA THR A 195 6.19 -4.97 26.33
C THR A 195 6.17 -4.14 27.61
N ASP A 196 5.38 -4.54 28.61
CA ASP A 196 5.16 -3.84 29.90
C ASP A 196 4.60 -2.40 29.81
N ALA A 197 4.53 -1.82 28.60
CA ALA A 197 4.14 -0.44 28.35
C ALA A 197 3.26 -0.24 27.09
N GLY A 198 3.07 -1.26 26.25
CA GLY A 198 2.40 -1.14 24.95
C GLY A 198 3.36 -0.69 23.84
N ILE A 199 2.82 -0.56 22.62
CA ILE A 199 3.59 -0.33 21.39
C ILE A 199 3.72 1.18 21.07
N ASP A 200 4.92 1.64 20.70
CA ASP A 200 5.15 3.04 20.34
C ASP A 200 4.46 3.40 19.01
N PHE A 201 4.60 2.52 18.01
CA PHE A 201 4.04 2.71 16.66
C PHE A 201 3.32 1.45 16.14
N CYS A 202 2.00 1.51 16.03
CA CYS A 202 1.15 0.48 15.43
C CYS A 202 0.79 0.83 13.98
N PHE A 203 0.74 -0.19 13.11
CA PHE A 203 0.36 -0.03 11.70
C PHE A 203 -0.69 -1.07 11.31
N GLU A 204 -1.85 -0.63 10.82
CA GLU A 204 -2.85 -1.49 10.19
C GLU A 204 -2.63 -1.50 8.67
N ALA A 205 -2.38 -2.66 8.09
CA ALA A 205 -2.07 -2.84 6.66
C ALA A 205 -2.98 -3.88 5.96
N ILE A 206 -4.24 -4.02 6.39
CA ILE A 206 -5.22 -4.97 5.84
C ILE A 206 -6.47 -4.24 5.31
N GLY A 207 -6.98 -3.29 6.09
CA GLY A 207 -8.27 -2.64 5.88
C GLY A 207 -9.40 -3.34 6.64
N ASN A 208 -9.17 -3.80 7.87
CA ASN A 208 -10.18 -4.36 8.77
C ASN A 208 -10.38 -3.48 10.02
N LEU A 209 -11.64 -3.20 10.38
CA LEU A 209 -11.99 -2.31 11.50
C LEU A 209 -11.65 -2.88 12.88
N ASP A 210 -11.82 -4.19 13.08
CA ASP A 210 -11.58 -4.84 14.37
C ASP A 210 -10.07 -4.95 14.64
N VAL A 211 -9.29 -5.27 13.59
CA VAL A 211 -7.82 -5.22 13.62
C VAL A 211 -7.32 -3.80 13.85
N LEU A 212 -7.96 -2.77 13.25
CA LEU A 212 -7.62 -1.37 13.53
C LEU A 212 -7.91 -0.97 14.99
N ALA A 213 -9.06 -1.38 15.54
CA ALA A 213 -9.39 -1.15 16.94
C ALA A 213 -8.40 -1.84 17.88
N ALA A 214 -7.99 -3.08 17.57
CA ALA A 214 -6.95 -3.80 18.31
C ALA A 214 -5.56 -3.15 18.17
N ALA A 215 -5.18 -2.68 16.98
CA ALA A 215 -3.92 -1.99 16.74
C ALA A 215 -3.83 -0.67 17.53
N LEU A 216 -4.90 0.13 17.54
CA LEU A 216 -4.98 1.34 18.37
C LEU A 216 -4.96 1.02 19.87
N ALA A 217 -5.67 -0.03 20.31
CA ALA A 217 -5.64 -0.45 21.71
C ALA A 217 -4.23 -0.90 22.14
N SER A 218 -3.49 -1.58 21.26
CA SER A 218 -2.12 -2.06 21.50
C SER A 218 -1.08 -0.93 21.67
N CYS A 219 -1.39 0.30 21.26
CA CYS A 219 -0.50 1.43 21.44
C CYS A 219 -0.24 1.73 22.93
N ASN A 220 0.97 2.20 23.24
CA ASN A 220 1.32 2.78 24.53
C ASN A 220 0.29 3.86 24.93
N GLU A 221 -0.16 3.80 26.18
CA GLU A 221 -1.26 4.61 26.71
C GLU A 221 -1.05 6.12 26.53
N SER A 222 0.19 6.59 26.74
CA SER A 222 0.50 8.02 26.92
C SER A 222 0.97 8.74 25.66
N TYR A 223 1.48 8.02 24.66
CA TYR A 223 2.02 8.64 23.44
C TYR A 223 1.94 7.76 22.17
N GLY A 224 1.46 6.52 22.27
CA GLY A 224 1.54 5.57 21.16
C GLY A 224 0.71 5.97 19.94
N VAL A 225 1.26 5.76 18.74
CA VAL A 225 0.69 6.22 17.47
C VAL A 225 0.23 5.03 16.63
N CYS A 226 -1.06 4.94 16.33
CA CYS A 226 -1.60 4.02 15.34
C CYS A 226 -1.75 4.69 13.97
N VAL A 227 -1.25 4.06 12.91
CA VAL A 227 -1.40 4.51 11.52
C VAL A 227 -2.25 3.53 10.73
N VAL A 228 -3.34 4.02 10.14
CA VAL A 228 -4.13 3.31 9.13
C VAL A 228 -3.40 3.40 7.79
N VAL A 229 -3.05 2.24 7.23
CA VAL A 229 -2.45 2.09 5.89
C VAL A 229 -3.32 1.18 5.01
N GLY A 230 -4.06 0.24 5.61
CA GLY A 230 -5.00 -0.63 4.91
C GLY A 230 -6.27 0.09 4.45
N LEU A 231 -6.66 -0.12 3.19
CA LEU A 231 -7.89 0.44 2.62
C LEU A 231 -9.14 -0.18 3.25
N LEU A 232 -9.76 0.57 4.17
CA LEU A 232 -11.06 0.27 4.79
C LEU A 232 -12.23 0.39 3.78
N PRO A 233 -13.37 -0.29 3.99
CA PRO A 233 -14.56 -0.10 3.15
C PRO A 233 -15.21 1.28 3.40
N ALA A 234 -15.66 1.95 2.33
CA ALA A 234 -16.11 3.34 2.40
C ALA A 234 -17.43 3.59 3.19
N SER A 235 -18.24 2.54 3.44
CA SER A 235 -19.57 2.64 4.03
C SER A 235 -19.68 2.20 5.50
N VAL A 236 -18.55 1.88 6.15
CA VAL A 236 -18.52 1.40 7.54
C VAL A 236 -17.87 2.41 8.49
N GLN A 237 -18.34 2.45 9.74
CA GLN A 237 -17.84 3.35 10.78
C GLN A 237 -16.96 2.60 11.78
N LEU A 238 -15.78 3.15 12.07
CA LEU A 238 -14.91 2.67 13.15
C LEU A 238 -15.53 2.98 14.51
N LYS A 239 -15.76 1.95 15.32
CA LYS A 239 -16.24 2.07 16.70
C LYS A 239 -15.08 1.80 17.66
N ILE A 240 -14.68 2.83 18.40
CA ILE A 240 -13.56 2.80 19.36
C ILE A 240 -13.92 3.58 20.61
N SER A 241 -13.41 3.17 21.77
CA SER A 241 -13.65 3.88 23.03
C SER A 241 -12.86 5.20 23.06
N GLY A 242 -13.56 6.31 23.36
CA GLY A 242 -12.93 7.62 23.53
C GLY A 242 -11.85 7.66 24.62
N GLN A 243 -11.93 6.74 25.60
CA GLN A 243 -10.94 6.59 26.67
C GLN A 243 -9.54 6.27 26.14
N LEU A 244 -9.42 5.59 24.98
CA LEU A 244 -8.12 5.28 24.36
C LEU A 244 -7.34 6.55 24.00
N PHE A 245 -8.02 7.63 23.61
CA PHE A 245 -7.41 8.92 23.28
C PHE A 245 -7.14 9.79 24.51
N PHE A 246 -7.99 9.68 25.54
CA PHE A 246 -7.87 10.51 26.76
C PHE A 246 -6.51 10.33 27.47
N SER A 247 -5.92 9.13 27.40
CA SER A 247 -4.60 8.86 27.97
C SER A 247 -3.43 9.43 27.17
N GLY A 248 -3.60 9.69 25.86
CA GLY A 248 -2.56 10.27 24.98
C GLY A 248 -2.31 9.56 23.64
N ARG A 249 -2.97 8.43 23.35
CA ARG A 249 -2.81 7.73 22.05
C ARG A 249 -3.23 8.60 20.87
N SER A 250 -2.56 8.42 19.73
CA SER A 250 -2.89 9.08 18.45
C SER A 250 -3.35 8.08 17.40
N LEU A 251 -4.35 8.46 16.60
CA LEU A 251 -4.76 7.74 15.39
C LEU A 251 -4.54 8.63 14.15
N LYS A 252 -3.85 8.12 13.13
CA LYS A 252 -3.53 8.80 11.87
C LYS A 252 -3.86 7.90 10.68
N GLY A 253 -4.02 8.46 9.49
CA GLY A 253 -3.95 7.71 8.22
C GLY A 253 -2.70 8.10 7.43
N SER A 254 -2.19 7.18 6.60
CA SER A 254 -1.19 7.46 5.57
C SER A 254 -1.75 7.13 4.18
N VAL A 255 -1.44 7.96 3.19
CA VAL A 255 -1.72 7.72 1.78
C VAL A 255 -0.43 7.96 1.01
N PHE A 256 0.14 6.90 0.43
CA PHE A 256 1.41 6.91 -0.30
C PHE A 256 2.67 7.35 0.50
N GLY A 257 2.55 7.53 1.82
CA GLY A 257 3.69 7.66 2.74
C GLY A 257 3.57 8.80 3.74
#